data_AF-A0A7J4TUM8-F1
#
_entry.id   AF-A0A7J4TUM8-F1
#
_cell.length_a   1.000
_cell.length_b   1.000
_cell.length_c   1.000
_cell.angle_alpha   90.00
_cell.angle_beta   90.00
_cell.angle_gamma   90.00
#
_symmetry.space_group_name_H-M   'P 1'
#
loop_
_entity.id
_entity.type
_entity.pdbx_description
1 polymer ?
#
loop_
_entity_poly.entity_id
_entity_poly.type
_entity_poly.pdbx_seq_one_letter_code
_entity_poly.pdbx_strand_id
1 'polypeptide(L)'
;KGLEIAPDDKDLYLNMGLVFLNAKKFESAMKCYSKAVSLDRTNILGFFGLGVCHAELGNIPAAKACFAYVLRLDPHNVGAKEWMKKIKS
;
A
#
# COMPACT_ATOMS: atom_id res chain seq x y z
N LYS A 1 -25.95 21.86 8.46
CA LYS A 1 -25.18 20.74 9.06
C LYS A 1 -24.08 20.37 8.07
N GLY A 2 -22.90 20.98 8.21
CA GLY A 2 -21.73 20.61 7.40
C GLY A 2 -21.15 19.33 7.99
N LEU A 3 -21.04 18.28 7.19
CA LEU A 3 -20.25 17.12 7.55
C LEU A 3 -18.79 17.55 7.46
N GLU A 4 -18.20 17.94 8.59
CA GLU A 4 -16.76 17.94 8.76
C GLU A 4 -16.31 16.48 8.69
N ILE A 5 -16.07 15.98 7.48
CA ILE A 5 -15.37 14.71 7.29
C ILE A 5 -13.91 15.02 7.57
N ALA A 6 -13.54 15.02 8.85
CA ALA A 6 -12.15 14.87 9.21
C ALA A 6 -11.65 13.59 8.52
N PRO A 7 -10.52 13.61 7.79
CA PRO A 7 -9.93 12.39 7.28
C PRO A 7 -9.72 11.44 8.45
N ASP A 8 -10.21 10.20 8.35
CA ASP A 8 -9.82 9.16 9.29
C ASP A 8 -8.29 9.09 9.29
N ASP A 9 -7.68 8.86 10.46
CA ASP A 9 -6.22 8.88 10.59
C ASP A 9 -5.58 7.95 9.55
N LYS A 10 -6.20 6.81 9.25
CA LYS A 10 -5.73 5.88 8.21
C LYS A 10 -5.70 6.48 6.80
N ASP A 11 -6.71 7.26 6.42
CA ASP A 11 -6.82 7.87 5.08
C ASP A 11 -5.80 8.99 4.92
N LEU A 12 -5.54 9.73 6.00
CA LEU A 12 -4.45 10.70 6.05
C LEU A 12 -3.10 10.02 5.77
N TYR A 13 -2.78 8.94 6.49
CA TYR A 13 -1.52 8.22 6.28
C TYR A 13 -1.43 7.56 4.90
N LEU A 14 -2.55 7.10 4.32
CA LEU A 14 -2.57 6.61 2.93
C LEU A 14 -2.21 7.72 1.94
N ASN A 15 -2.84 8.88 2.07
CA ASN A 15 -2.61 10.02 1.17
C ASN A 15 -1.17 10.53 1.30
N MET A 16 -0.64 10.63 2.52
CA MET A 16 0.78 10.96 2.73
C MET A 16 1.71 9.92 2.11
N GLY A 17 1.39 8.63 2.27
CA GLY A 17 2.14 7.54 1.65
C GLY A 17 2.19 7.67 0.14
N LEU A 18 1.06 8.01 -0.49
CA LEU A 18 0.96 8.23 -1.93
C LEU A 18 1.78 9.43 -2.39
N VAL A 19 1.75 10.53 -1.64
CA VAL A 19 2.58 11.72 -1.94
C VAL A 19 4.07 11.36 -1.90
N PHE A 20 4.52 10.64 -0.87
CA PHE A 20 5.91 10.19 -0.77
C PHE A 20 6.29 9.17 -1.85
N LEU A 21 5.37 8.27 -2.20
CA LEU A 21 5.56 7.30 -3.27
C LEU A 21 5.78 8.00 -4.61
N ASN A 22 4.93 8.97 -4.95
CA ASN A 22 5.05 9.79 -6.16
C ASN A 22 6.35 10.62 -6.17
N ALA A 23 6.81 11.05 -4.99
CA ALA A 23 8.10 11.70 -4.81
C ALA A 23 9.31 10.73 -4.81
N LYS A 24 9.09 9.43 -5.07
CA LYS A 24 10.09 8.34 -5.01
C LYS A 24 10.81 8.23 -3.66
N LYS A 25 10.21 8.74 -2.58
CA LYS A 25 10.71 8.64 -1.21
C LYS A 25 10.17 7.37 -0.56
N PHE A 26 10.59 6.22 -1.07
CA PHE A 26 9.99 4.92 -0.75
C PHE A 26 10.02 4.57 0.75
N GLU A 27 11.11 4.86 1.45
CA GLU A 27 11.18 4.62 2.90
C GLU A 27 10.19 5.47 3.69
N SER A 28 9.97 6.72 3.27
CA SER A 28 8.98 7.61 3.91
C SER A 28 7.56 7.14 3.60
N ALA A 29 7.31 6.75 2.35
CA ALA A 29 6.04 6.15 1.93
C ALA A 29 5.72 4.89 2.74
N MET A 30 6.71 4.02 2.94
CA MET A 30 6.55 2.82 3.76
C MET A 30 6.18 3.13 5.21
N LYS A 31 6.76 4.15 5.83
CA LYS A 31 6.39 4.55 7.20
C LYS A 31 4.92 4.98 7.27
N CYS A 32 4.48 5.79 6.30
CA CYS A 32 3.09 6.21 6.20
C CYS A 32 2.13 5.03 5.96
N TYR A 33 2.40 4.18 4.96
CA TYR A 33 1.56 3.02 4.70
C TYR A 33 1.56 2.01 5.85
N SER A 34 2.70 1.81 6.53
CA SER A 34 2.79 0.98 7.75
C SER A 34 1.88 1.48 8.86
N LYS A 35 1.82 2.81 9.04
CA LYS A 35 0.91 3.41 10.01
C LYS A 35 -0.55 3.22 9.59
N ALA A 36 -0.89 3.43 8.32
CA ALA A 36 -2.23 3.19 7.79
C ALA A 36 -2.70 1.74 8.03
N VAL A 37 -1.86 0.74 7.70
CA VAL A 37 -2.23 -0.68 7.92
C VAL A 37 -2.19 -1.11 9.38
N SER A 38 -1.51 -0.35 10.26
CA SER A 38 -1.57 -0.59 11.71
C SER A 38 -2.89 -0.15 12.32
N LEU A 39 -3.50 0.91 11.76
CA LEU A 39 -4.80 1.43 12.15
C LEU A 39 -5.94 0.57 11.55
N ASP A 40 -5.74 0.08 10.33
CA ASP A 40 -6.70 -0.79 9.64
C ASP A 40 -5.97 -1.96 8.95
N ARG A 41 -6.06 -3.13 9.59
CA ARG A 41 -5.42 -4.38 9.13
C ARG A 41 -6.05 -4.96 7.86
N THR A 42 -7.14 -4.38 7.39
CA THR A 42 -7.83 -4.76 6.15
C THR A 42 -7.66 -3.73 5.04
N ASN A 43 -6.84 -2.70 5.26
CA ASN A 43 -6.63 -1.62 4.30
C ASN A 43 -5.82 -2.08 3.08
N ILE A 44 -6.53 -2.49 2.03
CA ILE A 44 -5.98 -2.99 0.77
C ILE A 44 -4.99 -1.98 0.16
N LEU A 45 -5.33 -0.70 0.13
CA LEU A 45 -4.50 0.34 -0.47
C LEU A 45 -3.17 0.51 0.28
N GLY A 46 -3.19 0.41 1.62
CA GLY A 46 -1.99 0.49 2.43
C GLY A 46 -1.03 -0.68 2.17
N PHE A 47 -1.55 -1.92 2.13
CA PHE A 47 -0.74 -3.09 1.78
C PHE A 47 -0.25 -3.06 0.33
N PHE A 48 -1.06 -2.56 -0.59
CA PHE A 48 -0.65 -2.38 -1.99
C PHE A 48 0.49 -1.37 -2.09
N GLY A 49 0.37 -0.21 -1.43
CA GLY A 49 1.40 0.82 -1.37
C GLY A 49 2.71 0.30 -0.76
N LEU A 50 2.65 -0.49 0.33
CA LEU A 50 3.83 -1.17 0.88
C LEU A 50 4.46 -2.12 -0.13
N GLY A 51 3.64 -2.92 -0.84
CA GLY A 51 4.12 -3.82 -1.87
C GLY A 51 4.89 -3.10 -2.98
N VAL A 52 4.35 -1.99 -3.46
CA VAL A 52 5.02 -1.14 -4.46
C VAL A 52 6.34 -0.59 -3.91
N CYS A 53 6.33 -0.01 -2.72
CA CYS A 53 7.56 0.54 -2.13
C CYS A 53 8.65 -0.52 -1.96
N HIS A 54 8.30 -1.72 -1.49
CA HIS A 54 9.24 -2.83 -1.36
C HIS A 54 9.78 -3.27 -2.73
N ALA A 55 8.94 -3.29 -3.77
CA ALA A 55 9.37 -3.63 -5.12
C ALA A 55 10.37 -2.61 -5.68
N GLU A 56 10.09 -1.32 -5.51
CA GLU A 56 10.97 -0.22 -5.95
C GLU A 56 12.31 -0.21 -5.19
N LEU A 57 12.31 -0.66 -3.93
CA LEU A 57 13.53 -0.84 -3.14
C LEU A 57 14.26 -2.17 -3.41
N GLY A 58 13.79 -3.00 -4.34
CA GLY A 58 14.38 -4.31 -4.64
C GLY A 58 14.12 -5.40 -3.60
N ASN A 59 13.27 -5.12 -2.59
CA ASN A 59 12.86 -6.06 -1.56
C ASN A 59 11.74 -6.98 -2.05
N ILE A 60 12.05 -7.74 -3.10
CA ILE A 60 11.12 -8.58 -3.83
C ILE A 60 10.34 -9.58 -2.94
N PRO A 61 10.95 -10.27 -1.96
CA PRO A 61 10.20 -11.17 -1.07
C PRO A 61 9.12 -10.45 -0.25
N ALA A 62 9.43 -9.27 0.27
CA ALA A 62 8.49 -8.47 1.07
C ALA A 62 7.36 -7.93 0.19
N ALA A 63 7.67 -7.46 -1.01
CA ALA A 63 6.67 -7.02 -1.98
C ALA A 63 5.67 -8.14 -2.30
N LYS A 64 6.17 -9.35 -2.59
CA LYS A 64 5.34 -10.53 -2.86
C LYS A 64 4.42 -10.87 -1.69
N ALA A 65 4.91 -10.78 -0.45
CA ALA A 65 4.09 -11.00 0.74
C ALA A 65 2.96 -9.97 0.85
N CYS A 66 3.25 -8.68 0.61
CA CYS A 66 2.25 -7.63 0.60
C CYS A 66 1.17 -7.85 -0.48
N PHE A 67 1.56 -8.14 -1.72
CA PHE A 67 0.60 -8.39 -2.80
C PHE A 67 -0.21 -9.68 -2.61
N ALA A 68 0.41 -10.72 -2.03
CA ALA A 68 -0.33 -11.93 -1.65
C ALA A 68 -1.39 -11.64 -0.58
N TYR A 69 -1.07 -10.77 0.39
CA TYR A 69 -2.04 -10.34 1.39
C TYR A 69 -3.18 -9.52 0.77
N VAL A 70 -2.86 -8.62 -0.16
CA VAL A 70 -3.88 -7.89 -0.94
C VAL A 70 -4.80 -8.86 -1.68
N LEU A 71 -4.26 -9.85 -2.39
CA LEU A 71 -5.05 -10.86 -3.10
C LEU A 71 -5.85 -11.78 -2.18
N ARG A 72 -5.44 -11.93 -0.92
CA ARG A 72 -6.22 -12.66 0.08
C ARG A 72 -7.45 -11.89 0.53
N LEU A 73 -7.35 -10.56 0.64
CA LEU A 73 -8.46 -9.68 1.01
C LEU A 73 -9.37 -9.36 -0.18
N ASP A 74 -8.77 -9.10 -1.34
CA ASP A 74 -9.44 -8.86 -2.61
C ASP A 74 -8.80 -9.73 -3.71
N PRO A 75 -9.35 -10.95 -3.91
CA PRO A 75 -8.89 -11.86 -4.95
C PRO A 75 -9.04 -11.33 -6.37
N HIS A 76 -9.76 -10.23 -6.59
CA HIS A 76 -9.97 -9.62 -7.90
C HIS A 76 -9.09 -8.40 -8.15
N ASN A 77 -8.24 -8.03 -7.20
CA ASN A 77 -7.36 -6.87 -7.31
C ASN A 77 -6.44 -6.97 -8.54
N VAL A 78 -6.73 -6.18 -9.58
CA VAL A 78 -6.02 -6.23 -10.86
C VAL A 78 -4.56 -5.83 -10.67
N GLY A 79 -4.30 -4.75 -9.92
CA GLY A 79 -2.93 -4.27 -9.69
C GLY A 79 -2.03 -5.33 -9.06
N ALA A 80 -2.52 -6.03 -8.03
CA ALA A 80 -1.73 -7.05 -7.34
C ALA A 80 -1.50 -8.28 -8.23
N LYS A 81 -2.49 -8.67 -9.05
CA LYS A 81 -2.33 -9.74 -10.05
C LYS A 81 -1.29 -9.39 -11.10
N GLU A 82 -1.34 -8.18 -11.65
CA GLU A 82 -0.39 -7.75 -12.68
C GLU A 82 1.04 -7.69 -12.14
N TRP A 83 1.22 -7.18 -10.92
CA TRP A 83 2.54 -7.21 -10.27
C TRP A 83 3.06 -8.65 -10.10
N MET A 84 2.19 -9.57 -9.65
CA MET A 84 2.53 -10.99 -9.46
C MET A 84 2.80 -11.76 -10.76
N LYS A 85 2.31 -11.28 -11.90
CA LYS A 85 2.68 -11.80 -13.22
C LYS A 85 4.03 -11.26 -13.65
N LYS A 86 4.25 -9.95 -13.50
CA LYS A 86 5.48 -9.26 -13.90
C LYS A 86 6.72 -9.85 -13.22
N ILE A 87 6.65 -10.18 -11.94
CA ILE A 87 7.76 -10.77 -11.19
C ILE A 87 8.14 -12.20 -11.61
N LYS A 88 7.23 -12.94 -12.25
CA LYS A 88 7.46 -14.32 -12.69
C LYS A 88 8.03 -14.39 -14.10
N SER A 89 8.01 -13.28 -14.84
CA SER A 89 8.56 -13.13 -16.18
C SER A 89 10.00 -12.65 -16.12
#